data_AF-A0A0K8Q9S2-F1
#
_entry.id   AF-A0A0K8Q9S2-F1
#
_cell.length_a   1.000
_cell.length_b   1.000
_cell.length_c   1.000
_cell.angle_alpha   90.00
_cell.angle_beta   90.00
_cell.angle_gamma   90.00
#
_symmetry.space_group_name_H-M   'P 1'
#
loop_
_entity.id
_entity.type
_entity.pdbx_description
1 polymer ?
#
loop_
_entity_poly.entity_id
_entity_poly.type
_entity_poly.pdbx_seq_one_letter_code
_entity_poly.pdbx_strand_id
1 'polypeptide(L)'
;MPHHGNEEEHASSGDPRDSRDNRDNDSQKPVIRDNRKVDPETGAARHPEREGQHPDTEGDALSQAEDILNSVEVPAEESVAQGVGAAEAEELKNDLRRLQAEYVNYRKR
;
A
#
# COMPACT_ATOMS: atom_id res chain seq x y z
N MET A 1 -44.92 -28.02 -44.03
CA MET A 1 -44.22 -26.76 -43.74
C MET A 1 -42.71 -27.04 -43.71
N PRO A 2 -41.89 -26.06 -44.12
CA PRO A 2 -40.53 -26.17 -44.71
C PRO A 2 -39.46 -26.53 -43.65
N HIS A 3 -38.27 -27.08 -43.96
CA HIS A 3 -37.09 -26.44 -44.57
C HIS A 3 -36.00 -27.55 -44.75
N HIS A 4 -35.30 -27.71 -45.89
CA HIS A 4 -33.91 -27.22 -46.18
C HIS A 4 -32.89 -27.67 -45.11
N GLY A 5 -31.71 -28.24 -45.36
CA GLY A 5 -30.87 -28.42 -46.54
C GLY A 5 -29.44 -28.73 -46.06
N ASN A 6 -28.59 -29.26 -46.95
CA ASN A 6 -27.12 -29.34 -46.89
C ASN A 6 -26.46 -30.14 -45.74
N GLU A 7 -26.03 -31.37 -46.03
CA GLU A 7 -25.11 -32.18 -45.18
C GLU A 7 -23.64 -32.01 -45.57
N GLU A 8 -23.31 -31.11 -46.49
CA GLU A 8 -21.93 -30.79 -46.87
C GLU A 8 -21.65 -29.35 -46.45
N GLU A 9 -20.82 -29.18 -45.41
CA GLU A 9 -19.92 -28.03 -45.13
C GLU A 9 -19.51 -28.01 -43.64
N HIS A 10 -19.00 -29.11 -43.09
CA HIS A 10 -18.18 -29.06 -41.85
C HIS A 10 -16.94 -29.97 -41.97
N ALA A 11 -16.21 -29.80 -43.08
CA ALA A 11 -14.85 -30.30 -43.21
C ALA A 11 -13.85 -29.20 -42.81
N SER A 12 -13.62 -29.03 -41.50
CA SER A 12 -12.35 -28.49 -40.95
C SER A 12 -12.36 -28.68 -39.42
N SER A 13 -11.85 -29.80 -38.92
CA SER A 13 -10.53 -29.88 -38.26
C SER A 13 -10.38 -29.01 -37.01
N GLY A 14 -10.60 -29.62 -35.84
CA GLY A 14 -10.19 -29.08 -34.54
C GLY A 14 -11.14 -29.47 -33.40
N ASP A 15 -10.81 -30.52 -32.66
CA ASP A 15 -11.59 -31.04 -31.53
C ASP A 15 -11.76 -29.97 -30.42
N PRO A 16 -13.00 -29.61 -29.98
CA PRO A 16 -13.22 -28.59 -28.93
C PRO A 16 -12.87 -29.07 -27.51
N ARG A 17 -12.39 -30.30 -27.35
CA ARG A 17 -12.25 -30.96 -26.04
C ARG A 17 -10.99 -30.57 -25.26
N ASP A 18 -9.97 -29.99 -25.90
CA ASP A 18 -8.75 -29.54 -25.21
C ASP A 18 -8.83 -28.13 -24.58
N SER A 19 -9.91 -27.37 -24.82
CA SER A 19 -10.06 -26.00 -24.27
C SER A 19 -10.92 -25.92 -22.99
N ARG A 20 -11.26 -27.06 -22.38
CA ARG A 20 -12.11 -27.11 -21.16
C ARG A 20 -11.34 -27.43 -19.88
N ASP A 21 -10.22 -28.15 -19.96
CA ASP A 21 -9.50 -28.59 -18.74
C ASP A 21 -8.67 -27.49 -18.05
N ASN A 22 -8.46 -26.33 -18.69
CA ASN A 22 -7.67 -25.24 -18.10
C ASN A 22 -8.51 -24.16 -17.40
N ARG A 23 -9.85 -24.32 -17.29
CA ARG A 23 -10.74 -23.32 -16.67
C ARG A 23 -11.17 -23.65 -15.24
N ASP A 24 -11.03 -24.90 -14.80
CA ASP A 24 -11.59 -25.33 -13.52
C ASP A 24 -10.59 -25.23 -12.34
N ASN A 25 -9.29 -25.09 -12.59
CA ASN A 25 -8.26 -24.99 -11.53
C ASN A 25 -7.99 -23.57 -11.02
N ASP A 26 -8.40 -22.53 -11.75
CA ASP A 26 -8.24 -21.13 -11.33
C ASP A 26 -9.40 -20.61 -10.46
N SER A 27 -10.50 -21.36 -10.40
CA SER A 27 -11.74 -21.03 -9.67
C SER A 27 -11.62 -21.15 -8.14
N GLN A 28 -10.61 -21.86 -7.63
CA GLN A 28 -10.46 -22.11 -6.19
C GLN A 28 -9.58 -21.10 -5.46
N LYS A 29 -8.94 -20.17 -6.19
CA LYS A 29 -8.14 -19.10 -5.58
C LYS A 29 -9.01 -17.87 -5.36
N PRO A 30 -8.94 -17.20 -4.18
CA PRO A 30 -9.67 -15.96 -3.97
C PRO A 30 -9.16 -14.89 -4.95
N VAL A 31 -10.00 -14.53 -5.92
CA VAL A 31 -9.69 -13.49 -6.90
C VAL A 31 -9.93 -12.12 -6.26
N ILE A 32 -8.85 -11.46 -5.84
CA ILE A 32 -8.88 -10.07 -5.37
C ILE A 32 -8.91 -9.18 -6.61
N ARG A 33 -10.06 -8.54 -6.88
CA ARG A 33 -10.19 -7.57 -7.97
C ARG A 33 -9.90 -6.17 -7.43
N ASP A 34 -8.79 -5.60 -7.87
CA ASP A 34 -8.46 -4.21 -7.61
C ASP A 34 -9.19 -3.32 -8.62
N ASN A 35 -10.10 -2.47 -8.13
CA ASN A 35 -10.85 -1.54 -8.96
C ASN A 35 -10.10 -0.22 -9.23
N ARG A 36 -8.84 -0.10 -8.79
CA ARG A 36 -8.01 1.05 -9.14
C ARG A 36 -7.74 1.04 -10.64
N LYS A 37 -7.85 2.22 -11.26
CA LYS A 37 -7.48 2.42 -12.66
C LYS A 37 -5.96 2.39 -12.74
N VAL A 38 -5.37 1.23 -12.99
CA VAL A 38 -3.94 1.06 -13.25
C VAL A 38 -3.69 0.69 -14.71
N ASP A 39 -2.49 0.98 -15.18
CA ASP A 39 -2.01 0.49 -16.47
C ASP A 39 -1.65 -1.01 -16.34
N PRO A 40 -2.19 -1.90 -17.20
CA PRO A 40 -1.91 -3.32 -17.13
C PRO A 40 -0.48 -3.70 -17.54
N GLU A 41 0.22 -2.86 -18.31
CA GLU A 41 1.60 -3.12 -18.74
C GLU A 41 2.62 -2.54 -17.74
N THR A 42 2.33 -1.36 -17.19
CA THR A 42 3.27 -0.65 -16.30
C THR A 42 2.95 -0.74 -14.82
N GLY A 43 1.71 -1.12 -14.45
CA GLY A 43 1.25 -1.17 -13.06
C GLY A 43 1.06 0.21 -12.39
N ALA A 44 1.32 1.31 -13.12
CA ALA A 44 1.19 2.66 -12.61
C ALA A 44 -0.28 3.10 -12.51
N ALA A 45 -0.58 4.04 -11.61
CA ALA A 45 -1.91 4.65 -11.52
C ALA A 45 -2.21 5.43 -12.82
N ARG A 46 -3.29 5.03 -13.50
CA ARG A 46 -3.80 5.73 -14.67
C ARG A 46 -4.54 6.97 -14.19
N HIS A 47 -3.82 8.08 -14.11
CA HIS A 47 -4.45 9.38 -13.94
C HIS A 47 -5.22 9.70 -15.24
N PRO A 48 -6.52 10.03 -15.17
CA PRO A 48 -7.11 10.75 -16.29
C PRO A 48 -6.30 12.03 -16.39
N GLU A 49 -5.75 12.29 -17.57
CA GLU A 49 -5.09 13.54 -17.89
C GLU A 49 -6.10 14.67 -17.61
N ARG A 50 -6.02 15.22 -16.40
CA ARG A 50 -6.58 16.51 -16.07
C ARG A 50 -5.70 17.49 -16.82
N GLU A 51 -6.04 17.70 -18.08
CA GLU A 51 -5.53 18.83 -18.87
C GLU A 51 -5.57 20.06 -17.94
N GLY A 52 -4.39 20.51 -17.52
CA GLY A 52 -4.22 21.81 -16.85
C GLY A 52 -4.30 21.88 -15.33
N GLN A 53 -3.82 20.90 -14.56
CA GLN A 53 -3.44 21.20 -13.17
C GLN A 53 -2.07 20.63 -12.81
N HIS A 54 -1.05 21.22 -13.42
CA HIS A 54 0.19 21.49 -12.69
C HIS A 54 -0.21 22.25 -11.41
N PRO A 55 0.19 21.84 -10.19
CA PRO A 55 0.34 22.83 -9.16
C PRO A 55 1.54 23.67 -9.62
N ASP A 56 1.28 24.79 -10.27
CA ASP A 56 2.17 25.94 -10.21
C ASP A 56 2.20 26.38 -8.74
N THR A 57 2.94 25.64 -7.92
CA THR A 57 3.37 26.10 -6.62
C THR A 57 4.78 26.63 -6.84
N GLU A 58 4.88 27.95 -6.95
CA GLU A 58 6.12 28.73 -6.95
C GLU A 58 6.88 28.63 -5.60
N GLY A 59 6.86 27.45 -4.97
CA GLY A 59 7.46 27.17 -3.68
C GLY A 59 8.40 25.98 -3.80
N ASP A 60 9.55 26.08 -3.15
CA ASP A 60 10.46 24.96 -2.96
C ASP A 60 9.69 23.74 -2.44
N ALA A 61 10.05 22.55 -2.90
CA ALA A 61 9.44 21.29 -2.45
C ALA A 61 9.55 21.14 -0.93
N LEU A 62 10.60 21.73 -0.33
CA LEU A 62 10.76 21.81 1.11
C LEU A 62 9.67 22.68 1.77
N SER A 63 9.38 23.87 1.21
CA SER A 63 8.32 24.74 1.73
C SER A 63 6.93 24.10 1.61
N GLN A 64 6.68 23.37 0.50
CA GLN A 64 5.44 22.61 0.35
C GLN A 64 5.33 21.48 1.39
N ALA A 65 6.43 20.79 1.70
CA ALA A 65 6.44 19.77 2.74
C ALA A 65 6.19 20.36 4.13
N GLU A 66 6.75 21.53 4.44
CA GLU A 66 6.51 22.26 5.70
C GLU A 66 5.04 22.70 5.82
N ASP A 67 4.43 23.20 4.75
CA ASP A 67 3.01 23.60 4.75
C ASP A 67 2.08 22.39 4.95
N ILE A 68 2.41 21.23 4.36
CA ILE A 68 1.67 19.98 4.60
C ILE A 68 1.80 19.55 6.07
N LEU A 69 3.01 19.61 6.64
CA LEU A 69 3.23 19.23 8.04
C LEU A 69 2.50 20.16 9.02
N ASN A 70 2.46 21.47 8.72
CA ASN A 70 1.82 22.47 9.57
C ASN A 70 0.29 22.50 9.43
N SER A 71 -0.25 22.05 8.30
CA SER A 71 -1.70 21.99 8.06
C SER A 71 -2.37 20.71 8.58
N VAL A 72 -1.58 19.66 8.80
CA VAL A 72 -2.05 18.45 9.49
C VAL A 72 -1.97 18.70 10.99
N GLU A 73 -3.10 19.08 11.58
CA GLU A 73 -3.24 19.12 13.04
C GLU A 73 -3.28 17.68 13.57
N VAL A 74 -2.09 17.13 13.84
CA VAL A 74 -1.97 15.85 14.56
C VAL A 74 -2.39 16.12 16.01
N PRO A 75 -3.40 15.43 16.54
CA PRO A 75 -3.73 15.52 17.95
C PRO A 75 -2.46 15.30 18.77
N ALA A 76 -2.21 16.13 19.78
CA ALA A 76 -1.00 16.03 20.59
C ALA A 76 -0.80 14.63 21.22
N GLU A 77 -1.86 13.82 21.29
CA GLU A 77 -1.86 12.44 21.76
C GLU A 77 -1.41 11.39 20.70
N GLU A 78 -1.40 11.72 19.41
CA GLU A 78 -0.86 10.85 18.33
C GLU A 78 0.52 11.29 17.83
N SER A 79 1.01 12.44 18.27
CA SER A 79 2.39 12.84 18.04
C SER A 79 3.31 11.88 18.79
N VAL A 80 4.28 11.28 18.08
CA VAL A 80 5.33 10.39 18.59
C VAL A 80 6.16 11.03 19.75
N ALA A 81 5.90 12.29 20.08
CA ALA A 81 6.33 12.97 21.29
C ALA A 81 5.56 12.58 22.57
N GLN A 82 4.62 11.62 22.52
CA GLN A 82 4.13 10.96 23.72
C GLN A 82 5.20 9.97 24.22
N GLY A 83 6.32 10.53 24.68
CA GLY A 83 7.29 9.79 25.47
C GLY A 83 6.59 9.15 26.66
N VAL A 84 7.22 8.09 27.18
CA VAL A 84 6.95 7.49 28.50
C VAL A 84 6.39 8.56 29.44
N GLY A 85 5.19 8.33 29.99
CA GLY A 85 4.47 9.36 30.73
C GLY A 85 5.37 9.99 31.79
N ALA A 86 5.19 11.27 32.13
CA ALA A 86 6.14 12.01 32.98
C ALA A 86 6.53 11.26 34.28
N ALA A 87 5.63 10.44 34.83
CA ALA A 87 5.92 9.54 35.95
C ALA A 87 6.91 8.41 35.57
N GLU A 88 6.66 7.69 34.49
CA GLU A 88 7.54 6.65 33.95
C GLU A 88 8.92 7.21 33.55
N ALA A 89 8.95 8.44 33.00
CA ALA A 89 10.20 9.13 32.70
C ALA A 89 11.05 9.42 33.96
N GLU A 90 10.42 9.83 35.07
CA GLU A 90 11.12 10.04 36.34
C GLU A 90 11.56 8.71 36.98
N GLU A 91 10.80 7.63 36.84
CA GLU A 91 11.22 6.28 37.26
C GLU A 91 12.47 5.82 36.50
N LEU A 92 12.46 5.87 35.17
CA LEU A 92 13.61 5.51 34.34
C LEU A 92 14.86 6.34 34.67
N LYS A 93 14.67 7.64 34.94
CA LYS A 93 15.75 8.54 35.34
C LYS A 93 16.33 8.18 36.71
N ASN A 94 15.49 7.74 37.66
CA ASN A 94 15.96 7.27 38.96
C ASN A 94 16.73 5.95 38.84
N ASP A 95 16.26 5.02 38.00
CA ASP A 95 16.95 3.76 37.73
C ASP A 95 18.32 3.98 37.09
N LEU A 96 18.40 4.88 36.09
CA LEU A 96 19.66 5.26 35.47
C LEU A 96 20.65 5.85 36.48
N ARG A 97 20.18 6.72 37.38
CA ARG A 97 21.04 7.30 38.45
C ARG A 97 21.57 6.23 39.39
N ARG A 98 20.74 5.25 39.75
CA ARG A 98 21.17 4.11 40.58
C ARG A 98 22.26 3.30 39.87
N LEU A 99 22.03 2.92 38.62
CA LEU A 99 23.01 2.16 37.83
C LEU A 99 24.33 2.92 37.66
N GLN A 100 24.28 4.23 37.45
CA GLN A 100 25.48 5.07 37.37
C GLN A 100 26.27 5.06 38.69
N ALA A 101 25.59 5.19 39.83
CA ALA A 101 26.23 5.15 41.14
C ALA A 101 26.90 3.78 41.38
N GLU A 102 26.19 2.69 41.05
CA GLU A 102 26.72 1.33 41.15
C GLU A 102 27.94 1.13 40.22
N TYR A 103 27.86 1.59 38.96
CA TYR A 103 28.95 1.51 38.01
C TYR A 103 30.19 2.27 38.47
N VAL A 104 30.02 3.49 38.98
CA VAL A 104 31.13 4.28 39.54
C VAL A 104 31.77 3.57 40.73
N ASN A 105 30.96 2.95 41.60
CA ASN A 105 31.47 2.19 42.74
C ASN A 105 32.21 0.92 42.30
N TYR A 106 31.67 0.19 41.32
CA TYR A 106 32.32 -0.99 40.74
C TYR A 106 33.65 -0.64 40.08
N ARG A 107 33.70 0.44 39.30
CA ARG A 107 34.93 0.91 38.64
C ARG A 107 35.99 1.38 39.64
N LYS A 108 35.58 1.88 40.81
CA LYS A 108 36.49 2.36 41.87
C LYS A 108 37.03 1.21 42.73
N ARG A 109 36.34 0.08 42.79
CA ARG A 109 36.79 -1.13 43.48
C ARG A 109 37.79 -1.89 42.63
#